data_AF-A0A3Q9KWT1-F1
#
_entry.id   AF-A0A3Q9KWT1-F1
#
_cell.length_a   1.000
_cell.length_b   1.000
_cell.length_c   1.000
_cell.angle_alpha   90.00
_cell.angle_beta   90.00
_cell.angle_gamma   90.00
#
_symmetry.space_group_name_H-M   'P 1'
#
loop_
_entity.id
_entity.type
_entity.pdbx_description
1 polymer ?
#
loop_
_entity_poly.entity_id
_entity_poly.type
_entity_poly.pdbx_seq_one_letter_code
_entity_poly.pdbx_strand_id
1 'polypeptide(L)'
;MAIRTIDPRDTTWEQDHADCRVYFWDRSTNTSYEYEILDQVDIGELLAWTRQYAAEHGWTHTVYAVSDDDGRGLIRLDGVLGDPFG
;
A
#
# COMPACT_ATOMS: atom_id res chain seq x y z
N MET A 1 -18.74 -5.77 -6.27
CA MET A 1 -18.46 -5.93 -4.83
C MET A 1 -19.49 -6.89 -4.25
N ALA A 2 -19.05 -8.00 -3.66
CA ALA A 2 -19.91 -8.94 -2.95
C ALA A 2 -19.67 -8.78 -1.43
N ILE A 3 -20.73 -8.75 -0.64
CA ILE A 3 -20.68 -8.46 0.81
C ILE A 3 -21.28 -9.64 1.57
N ARG A 4 -20.61 -10.09 2.64
CA ARG A 4 -21.11 -11.12 3.55
C ARG A 4 -20.90 -10.71 5.01
N THR A 5 -21.75 -11.20 5.90
CA THR A 5 -21.55 -11.10 7.35
C THR A 5 -20.38 -11.98 7.78
N ILE A 6 -19.59 -11.51 8.74
CA ILE A 6 -18.48 -12.26 9.34
C ILE A 6 -18.68 -12.38 10.85
N ASP A 7 -18.12 -13.43 11.43
CA ASP A 7 -17.93 -13.56 12.87
C ASP A 7 -16.49 -13.14 13.19
N PRO A 8 -16.25 -12.10 14.00
CA PRO A 8 -14.89 -11.67 14.31
C PRO A 8 -14.06 -12.74 15.02
N ARG A 9 -14.70 -13.76 15.61
CA ARG A 9 -14.03 -14.89 16.28
C ARG A 9 -13.41 -15.89 15.30
N ASP A 10 -13.69 -15.77 14.00
CA ASP A 10 -13.07 -16.58 12.93
C ASP A 10 -11.66 -16.05 12.54
N THR A 11 -11.25 -14.91 13.11
CA THR A 11 -9.91 -14.35 12.91
C THR A 11 -8.91 -15.03 13.85
N THR A 12 -7.86 -15.64 13.30
CA THR A 12 -6.84 -16.37 14.08
C THR A 12 -5.65 -15.50 14.49
N TRP A 13 -5.44 -14.37 13.82
CA TRP A 13 -4.37 -13.43 14.11
C TRP A 13 -4.76 -12.01 13.70
N GLU A 14 -4.23 -11.02 14.41
CA GLU A 14 -4.36 -9.59 14.11
C GLU A 14 -3.00 -8.94 14.35
N GLN A 15 -2.68 -7.94 13.54
CA GLN A 15 -1.48 -7.14 13.70
C GLN A 15 -1.89 -5.67 13.75
N ASP A 16 -1.59 -5.01 14.86
CA ASP A 16 -1.98 -3.61 15.10
C ASP A 16 -1.24 -2.63 14.18
N HIS A 17 -0.03 -2.99 13.74
CA HIS A 17 0.83 -2.17 12.89
C HIS A 17 1.47 -3.01 11.79
N ALA A 18 1.40 -2.53 10.55
CA ALA A 18 2.09 -3.13 9.42
C ALA A 18 3.12 -2.14 8.87
N ASP A 19 4.35 -2.61 8.67
CA ASP A 19 5.29 -1.89 7.82
C ASP A 19 4.66 -1.73 6.44
N CYS A 20 4.75 -0.52 5.89
CA CYS A 20 4.17 -0.22 4.59
C CYS A 20 5.26 0.10 3.58
N ARG A 21 5.04 -0.25 2.32
CA ARG A 21 5.89 0.20 1.21
C ARG A 21 5.09 1.09 0.29
N VAL A 22 5.67 2.24 -0.03
CA VAL A 22 5.09 3.21 -0.96
C VAL A 22 6.03 3.36 -2.13
N TYR A 23 5.50 3.13 -3.32
CA TYR A 23 6.20 3.32 -4.58
C TYR A 23 5.51 4.42 -5.37
N PHE A 24 6.30 5.38 -5.84
CA PHE A 24 5.86 6.38 -6.80
C PHE A 24 6.51 6.13 -8.15
N TRP A 25 5.74 6.31 -9.21
CA TRP A 25 6.13 6.00 -10.58
C TRP A 25 6.01 7.25 -11.44
N ASP A 26 7.15 7.77 -11.85
CA ASP A 26 7.24 8.81 -12.85
C ASP A 26 7.30 8.19 -14.25
N ARG A 27 6.16 8.18 -14.94
CA ARG A 27 6.05 7.66 -16.32
C ARG A 27 6.77 8.53 -17.34
N SER A 28 6.96 9.81 -17.06
CA SER A 28 7.60 10.73 -18.00
C SER A 28 9.11 10.47 -18.10
N THR A 29 9.72 10.02 -17.00
CA THR A 29 11.14 9.72 -16.90
C THR A 29 11.44 8.23 -16.73
N ASN A 30 10.42 7.38 -16.67
CA ASN A 30 10.53 5.94 -16.42
C ASN A 30 11.34 5.63 -15.14
N THR A 31 11.07 6.36 -14.06
CA THR A 31 11.79 6.29 -12.79
C THR A 31 10.85 5.96 -11.63
N SER A 32 11.34 5.21 -10.63
CA SER A 32 10.64 4.92 -9.38
C SER A 32 11.26 5.64 -8.18
N TYR A 33 10.42 5.97 -7.21
CA TYR A 33 10.82 6.43 -5.88
C TYR A 33 10.18 5.53 -4.83
N GLU A 34 11.01 4.89 -4.01
CA GLU A 34 10.61 3.76 -3.20
C GLU A 34 10.90 4.02 -1.72
N TYR A 35 9.88 3.86 -0.87
CA TYR A 35 9.94 4.15 0.55
C TYR A 35 9.40 2.98 1.35
N GLU A 36 10.09 2.63 2.45
CA GLU A 36 9.57 1.77 3.50
C GLU A 36 9.19 2.66 4.69
N ILE A 37 7.93 2.58 5.09
CA ILE A 37 7.35 3.32 6.19
C ILE A 37 7.31 2.36 7.37
N LEU A 38 8.13 2.66 8.37
CA LEU A 38 8.32 1.84 9.57
C LEU A 38 7.42 2.33 10.69
N ASP A 39 6.67 1.39 11.28
CA ASP A 39 5.87 1.52 12.51
C ASP A 39 4.84 2.69 12.60
N GLN A 40 3.76 2.46 13.35
CA GLN A 40 2.74 3.43 13.78
C GLN A 40 2.27 4.50 12.77
N VAL A 41 1.91 4.09 11.55
CA VAL A 41 1.22 4.96 10.60
C VAL A 41 -0.25 4.58 10.53
N ASP A 42 -1.13 5.57 10.72
CA ASP A 42 -2.55 5.40 10.40
C ASP A 42 -2.68 5.16 8.89
N ILE A 43 -3.27 4.02 8.50
CA ILE A 43 -3.39 3.65 7.08
C ILE A 43 -4.19 4.70 6.31
N GLY A 44 -5.22 5.30 6.91
CA GLY A 44 -5.99 6.36 6.28
C GLY A 44 -5.12 7.59 6.00
N GLU A 45 -4.29 7.99 6.95
CA GLU A 45 -3.34 9.10 6.80
C GLU A 45 -2.28 8.80 5.72
N LEU A 46 -1.70 7.60 5.73
CA LEU A 46 -0.71 7.18 4.72
C LEU A 46 -1.29 7.23 3.31
N LEU A 47 -2.51 6.71 3.13
CA LEU A 47 -3.18 6.71 1.83
C LEU A 47 -3.52 8.13 1.38
N ALA A 48 -3.95 9.00 2.29
CA ALA A 48 -4.21 10.40 1.99
C ALA A 48 -2.93 11.13 1.56
N TRP A 49 -1.86 10.99 2.35
CA TRP A 49 -0.55 11.57 2.05
C TRP A 49 -0.01 11.08 0.70
N THR A 50 -0.04 9.76 0.45
CA THR A 50 0.49 9.16 -0.78
C THR A 50 -0.23 9.71 -2.01
N ARG A 51 -1.57 9.78 -1.97
CA ARG A 51 -2.37 10.31 -3.08
C ARG A 51 -2.08 11.78 -3.34
N GLN A 52 -1.96 12.58 -2.28
CA GLN A 52 -1.62 13.99 -2.41
C GLN A 52 -0.23 14.17 -3.02
N TYR A 53 0.78 13.47 -2.50
CA TYR A 53 2.16 13.55 -2.98
C TYR A 53 2.27 13.13 -4.45
N ALA A 54 1.64 12.02 -4.83
CA ALA A 54 1.62 11.58 -6.22
C ALA A 54 0.96 12.62 -7.15
N ALA A 55 -0.16 13.21 -6.71
CA ALA A 55 -0.87 14.23 -7.49
C ALA A 55 -0.06 15.53 -7.68
N GLU A 56 0.63 16.00 -6.63
CA GLU A 56 1.50 17.18 -6.69
C GLU A 56 2.65 17.01 -7.69
N HIS A 57 3.14 15.78 -7.87
CA HIS A 57 4.22 15.45 -8.78
C HIS A 57 3.76 14.96 -10.17
N GLY A 58 2.46 14.75 -10.38
CA GLY A 58 1.94 14.15 -11.62
C GLY A 58 2.35 12.68 -11.80
N TRP A 59 2.64 11.99 -10.70
CA TRP A 59 3.07 10.59 -10.68
C TRP A 59 1.89 9.65 -10.42
N THR A 60 2.11 8.36 -10.66
CA THR A 60 1.23 7.31 -10.12
C THR A 60 1.87 6.66 -8.91
N HIS A 61 1.10 5.92 -8.12
CA HIS A 61 1.61 5.28 -6.90
C HIS A 61 1.13 3.84 -6.73
N THR A 62 1.78 3.12 -5.82
CA THR A 62 1.30 1.85 -5.27
C THR A 62 1.68 1.77 -3.80
N VAL A 63 0.72 1.38 -2.94
CA VAL A 63 0.94 1.17 -1.50
C VAL A 63 0.72 -0.29 -1.17
N TYR A 64 1.64 -0.86 -0.39
CA TYR A 64 1.58 -2.22 0.12
C TYR A 64 1.72 -2.23 1.65
N ALA A 65 0.98 -3.11 2.33
CA ALA A 65 1.36 -3.61 3.65
C ALA A 65 2.33 -4.79 3.47
N VAL A 66 3.36 -4.84 4.30
CA VAL A 66 4.25 -6.00 4.40
C VAL A 66 3.60 -7.03 5.32
N SER A 67 3.66 -8.29 4.93
CA SER A 67 3.19 -9.42 5.75
C SER A 67 4.27 -10.49 5.78
N ASP A 68 4.46 -11.11 6.95
CA ASP A 68 5.48 -12.14 7.17
C ASP A 68 4.89 -13.56 7.43
N ASP A 69 3.59 -13.77 7.18
CA ASP A 69 2.85 -15.01 7.52
C ASP A 69 3.39 -16.27 6.81
N ASP A 70 3.81 -16.16 5.55
CA ASP A 70 4.47 -17.23 4.76
C ASP A 70 5.73 -16.70 4.07
N GLY A 71 6.58 -16.04 4.86
CA GLY A 71 7.71 -15.25 4.38
C GLY A 71 7.32 -13.82 3.99
N ARG A 72 8.31 -13.01 3.60
CA ARG A 72 8.13 -11.57 3.38
C ARG A 72 7.33 -11.31 2.10
N GLY A 73 6.04 -11.06 2.25
CA GLY A 73 5.06 -10.78 1.21
C GLY A 73 4.52 -9.35 1.24
N LEU A 74 3.74 -9.01 0.22
CA LEU A 74 3.12 -7.69 0.06
C LEU A 74 1.61 -7.84 -0.20
N ILE A 75 0.80 -7.11 0.57
CA ILE A 75 -0.63 -6.98 0.38
C ILE A 75 -0.89 -5.58 -0.17
N ARG A 76 -1.39 -5.46 -1.40
CA ARG A 76 -1.66 -4.14 -1.99
C ARG A 76 -2.86 -3.47 -1.31
N LEU A 77 -2.67 -2.22 -0.89
CA LEU A 77 -3.70 -1.40 -0.26
C LEU A 77 -4.31 -0.40 -1.24
N ASP A 78 -3.50 0.23 -2.11
CA ASP A 78 -3.95 1.28 -3.03
C ASP A 78 -3.01 1.42 -4.26
N GLY A 79 -3.49 2.12 -5.28
CA GLY A 79 -2.69 2.51 -6.44
C GLY A 79 -2.83 1.59 -7.66
N VAL A 80 -1.88 1.70 -8.60
CA VAL A 80 -1.96 1.06 -9.92
C VAL A 80 -1.81 -0.46 -9.87
N LEU A 81 -2.39 -1.13 -10.88
CA LEU A 81 -2.33 -2.57 -11.06
C LEU A 81 -1.55 -2.92 -12.33
N GLY A 82 -0.63 -3.89 -12.23
CA GLY A 82 0.19 -4.33 -13.34
C GLY A 82 1.47 -3.50 -13.48
N ASP A 83 1.98 -3.41 -14.71
CA ASP A 83 3.15 -2.58 -15.01
C ASP A 83 2.81 -1.09 -14.83
N PRO A 84 3.48 -0.38 -13.91
CA PRO A 84 3.22 1.03 -13.68
C PRO A 84 3.69 1.93 -14.83
N PHE A 85 4.57 1.46 -15.72
CA PHE A 85 5.13 2.24 -16.84
C PHE A 85 4.41 2.03 -18.17
N GLY A 86 3.68 0.92 -18.33
CA GLY A 86 2.80 0.65 -19.48
C GLY A 86 3.18 -0.55 -20.31
#